data_AF-A0A5S3WRR9-F1
#
_entry.id   AF-A0A5S3WRR9-F1
#
_cell.length_a   1.000
_cell.length_b   1.000
_cell.length_c   1.000
_cell.angle_alpha   90.00
_cell.angle_beta   90.00
_cell.angle_gamma   90.00
#
_symmetry.space_group_name_H-M   'P 1'
#
loop_
_entity.id
_entity.type
_entity.pdbx_description
1 polymer ?
#
loop_
_entity_poly.entity_id
_entity_poly.type
_entity_poly.pdbx_seq_one_letter_code
_entity_poly.pdbx_strand_id
1 'polypeptide(L)'
;MDNHDFSDLAQLWQSTPASPPPALEKCIQRHKKQQLRLFFGIALETLIMLLVSAWFVQALQESGPLITQLWLGFGCVWGASMYALVNRSRLTSLRILKNQQLSQSLEAHQQLLRQELWRWDLSIKATLLFALALVFLILVQYAMSSIFLPNSLLGLLVVAVLLSVFKAKKRRARQVLKTLSE
;
A
#
# COMPACT_ATOMS: atom_id res chain seq x y z
N MET A 1 51.38 -11.93 6.96
CA MET A 1 50.29 -10.95 6.85
C MET A 1 51.01 -9.62 6.83
N ASP A 2 51.18 -9.09 5.64
CA ASP A 2 52.26 -8.15 5.35
C ASP A 2 51.81 -6.73 5.67
N ASN A 3 52.71 -5.95 6.28
CA ASN A 3 52.46 -4.58 6.75
C ASN A 3 51.97 -3.63 5.64
N HIS A 4 52.12 -4.00 4.36
CA HIS A 4 51.64 -3.24 3.21
C HIS A 4 50.11 -3.25 3.08
N ASP A 5 49.43 -4.33 3.45
CA ASP A 5 47.97 -4.39 3.39
C ASP A 5 47.33 -3.43 4.41
N PHE A 6 48.02 -3.21 5.53
CA PHE A 6 47.58 -2.25 6.56
C PHE A 6 47.81 -0.79 6.15
N SER A 7 48.88 -0.49 5.41
CA SER A 7 49.13 0.88 4.93
C SER A 7 48.12 1.31 3.88
N ASP A 8 47.72 0.38 3.00
CA ASP A 8 46.74 0.65 1.94
C ASP A 8 45.34 0.85 2.52
N LEU A 9 44.96 0.05 3.53
CA LEU A 9 43.70 0.24 4.27
C LEU A 9 43.69 1.56 5.06
N ALA A 10 44.82 1.96 5.64
CA ALA A 10 44.96 3.21 6.38
C ALA A 10 44.91 4.43 5.44
N GLN A 11 45.52 4.34 4.26
CA GLN A 11 45.45 5.39 3.24
C GLN A 11 44.03 5.53 2.65
N LEU A 12 43.30 4.43 2.46
CA LEU A 12 41.88 4.48 2.06
C LEU A 12 41.01 5.19 3.11
N TRP A 13 41.28 4.95 4.40
CA TRP A 13 40.60 5.64 5.50
C TRP A 13 40.92 7.13 5.59
N GLN A 14 42.14 7.53 5.27
CA GLN A 14 42.59 8.93 5.35
C GLN A 14 42.28 9.75 4.09
N SER A 15 42.18 9.10 2.92
CA SER A 15 41.95 9.77 1.63
C SER A 15 40.47 10.02 1.31
N THR A 16 39.56 9.41 2.05
CA THR A 16 38.14 9.69 1.90
C THR A 16 37.83 11.01 2.61
N PRO A 17 37.46 12.11 1.90
CA PRO A 17 37.07 13.34 2.56
C PRO A 17 35.93 13.01 3.52
N ALA A 18 36.05 13.47 4.77
CA ALA A 18 35.06 13.25 5.83
C ALA A 18 33.72 13.87 5.42
N SER A 19 32.97 13.16 4.59
CA SER A 19 31.56 13.41 4.38
C SER A 19 30.92 13.36 5.78
N PRO A 20 30.15 14.39 6.18
CA PRO A 20 29.60 14.45 7.52
C PRO A 20 28.86 13.13 7.77
N PRO A 21 29.12 12.43 8.90
CA PRO A 21 28.52 11.13 9.15
C PRO A 21 27.00 11.29 8.95
N PRO A 22 26.37 10.48 8.09
CA PRO A 22 24.96 10.62 7.81
C PRO A 22 24.24 10.58 9.15
N ALA A 23 23.54 11.65 9.51
CA ALA A 23 22.99 11.84 10.85
C ALA A 23 22.19 10.60 11.26
N LEU A 24 22.84 9.72 12.03
CA LEU A 24 22.40 8.34 12.23
C LEU A 24 21.08 8.34 13.02
N GLU A 25 20.93 9.34 13.89
CA GLU A 25 19.70 9.68 14.60
C GLU A 25 18.53 10.02 13.67
N LYS A 26 18.76 10.77 12.58
CA LYS A 26 17.71 11.07 11.60
C LYS A 26 17.28 9.82 10.85
N CYS A 27 18.20 8.89 10.58
CA CYS A 27 17.87 7.59 9.98
C CYS A 27 17.05 6.72 10.94
N ILE A 28 17.45 6.63 12.21
CA ILE A 28 16.73 5.89 13.25
C ILE A 28 15.32 6.46 13.46
N GLN A 29 15.17 7.79 13.51
CA GLN A 29 13.86 8.44 13.63
C GLN A 29 12.96 8.16 12.41
N ARG A 30 13.51 8.21 11.19
CA ARG A 30 12.77 7.87 9.97
C ARG A 30 12.32 6.41 9.96
N HIS A 31 13.18 5.50 10.42
CA HIS A 31 12.90 4.07 10.54
C HIS A 31 11.74 3.81 11.52
N LYS A 32 11.80 4.37 12.73
CA LYS A 32 10.72 4.27 13.72
C LYS A 32 9.40 4.86 13.19
N LYS A 33 9.45 6.01 12.52
CA LYS A 33 8.26 6.66 11.95
C LYS A 33 7.62 5.81 10.84
N GLN A 34 8.41 5.16 9.99
CA GLN A 34 7.91 4.24 8.96
C GLN A 34 7.26 2.99 9.58
N GLN A 35 7.88 2.40 10.59
CA GLN A 35 7.33 1.24 11.31
C GLN A 35 5.97 1.58 11.95
N LEU A 36 5.87 2.73 12.60
CA LEU A 36 4.64 3.20 13.25
C LEU A 36 3.53 3.47 12.23
N ARG A 37 3.88 4.05 11.08
CA ARG A 37 2.94 4.28 9.97
C ARG A 37 2.39 2.99 9.37
N LEU A 38 3.23 1.97 9.21
CA LEU A 38 2.82 0.64 8.74
C LEU A 38 1.89 -0.03 9.74
N PHE A 39 2.23 0.01 11.04
CA PHE A 39 1.41 -0.58 12.09
C PHE A 39 0.04 0.10 12.19
N PHE A 40 0.00 1.43 12.21
CA PHE A 40 -1.25 2.18 12.23
C PHE A 40 -2.11 1.90 10.99
N GLY A 41 -1.47 1.76 9.83
CA GLY A 41 -2.17 1.36 8.60
C GLY A 41 -2.85 0.00 8.72
N ILE A 42 -2.16 -1.00 9.29
CA ILE A 42 -2.72 -2.34 9.52
C ILE A 42 -3.90 -2.24 10.50
N ALA A 43 -3.73 -1.55 11.63
CA ALA A 43 -4.77 -1.39 12.65
C ALA A 43 -6.04 -0.73 12.07
N LEU A 44 -5.88 0.37 11.34
CA LEU A 44 -6.98 1.08 10.71
C LEU A 44 -7.70 0.20 9.67
N GLU A 45 -6.97 -0.48 8.78
CA GLU A 45 -7.58 -1.39 7.80
C GLU A 45 -8.32 -2.55 8.49
N THR A 46 -7.83 -3.01 9.63
CA THR A 46 -8.48 -4.10 10.39
C THR A 46 -9.79 -3.63 11.00
N LEU A 47 -9.81 -2.40 11.53
CA LEU A 47 -11.01 -1.77 12.07
C LEU A 47 -12.06 -1.51 10.97
N ILE A 48 -11.63 -1.07 9.78
CA ILE A 48 -12.51 -0.90 8.61
C ILE A 48 -13.10 -2.27 8.20
N MET A 49 -12.28 -3.32 8.11
CA MET A 49 -12.77 -4.66 7.77
C MET A 49 -13.79 -5.18 8.79
N LEU A 50 -13.57 -4.95 10.08
CA LEU A 50 -14.52 -5.31 11.13
C LEU A 50 -15.85 -4.56 10.97
N LEU A 51 -15.80 -3.25 10.73
CA LEU A 51 -16.99 -2.43 10.48
C LEU A 51 -17.78 -2.92 9.26
N VAL A 52 -17.10 -3.14 8.12
CA VAL A 52 -17.76 -3.62 6.90
C VAL A 52 -18.36 -5.01 7.11
N SER A 53 -17.68 -5.89 7.84
CA SER A 53 -18.19 -7.23 8.15
C SER A 53 -19.41 -7.18 9.06
N ALA A 54 -19.38 -6.35 10.11
CA ALA A 54 -20.53 -6.16 11.00
C ALA A 54 -21.74 -5.59 10.25
N TRP A 55 -21.50 -4.63 9.36
CA TRP A 55 -22.56 -4.03 8.55
C TRP A 55 -23.15 -5.01 7.54
N PHE A 56 -22.33 -5.90 6.96
CA PHE A 56 -22.81 -7.00 6.13
C PHE A 56 -23.70 -7.97 6.90
N VAL A 57 -23.32 -8.36 8.12
CA VAL A 57 -24.14 -9.23 8.98
C VAL A 57 -25.48 -8.57 9.31
N GLN A 58 -25.48 -7.27 9.60
CA GLN A 58 -26.70 -6.50 9.85
C GLN A 58 -27.61 -6.44 8.60
N ALA A 59 -27.03 -6.20 7.43
CA ALA A 59 -27.78 -6.15 6.17
C ALA A 59 -28.36 -7.50 5.71
N LEU A 60 -27.82 -8.63 6.21
CA LEU A 60 -28.41 -9.96 6.01
C LEU A 60 -29.62 -10.21 6.93
N GLN A 61 -29.68 -9.53 8.08
CA GLN A 61 -30.81 -9.63 9.01
C GLN A 61 -32.00 -8.77 8.55
N GLU A 62 -31.74 -7.67 7.85
CA GLU A 62 -32.79 -6.87 7.21
C GLU A 62 -33.18 -7.50 5.86
N SER A 63 -34.48 -7.69 5.64
CA SER A 63 -35.05 -8.20 4.37
C SER A 63 -34.95 -7.13 3.27
N GLY A 64 -33.72 -6.84 2.85
CA GLY A 64 -33.39 -5.90 1.78
C GLY A 64 -33.46 -6.53 0.38
N PRO A 65 -33.36 -5.71 -0.68
CA PRO A 65 -33.34 -6.20 -2.06
C PRO A 65 -32.14 -7.14 -2.29
N LEU A 66 -32.37 -8.27 -2.98
CA LEU A 66 -31.33 -9.26 -3.34
C LEU A 66 -30.10 -8.62 -4.01
N ILE A 67 -30.31 -7.63 -4.88
CA ILE A 67 -29.23 -6.91 -5.59
C ILE A 67 -28.32 -6.18 -4.59
N THR A 68 -28.90 -5.57 -3.55
CA THR A 68 -28.15 -4.85 -2.52
C THR A 68 -27.32 -5.81 -1.66
N GLN A 69 -27.90 -6.96 -1.31
CA GLN A 69 -27.21 -8.01 -0.53
C GLN A 69 -26.05 -8.64 -1.32
N LEU A 70 -26.25 -8.93 -2.61
CA LEU A 70 -25.19 -9.43 -3.50
C LEU A 70 -24.05 -8.41 -3.65
N TRP A 71 -24.37 -7.12 -3.76
CA TRP A 71 -23.36 -6.07 -3.88
C TRP A 71 -22.55 -5.88 -2.59
N LEU A 72 -23.22 -5.90 -1.44
CA LEU A 72 -22.56 -5.88 -0.13
C LEU A 72 -21.68 -7.12 0.08
N GLY A 73 -22.16 -8.29 -0.32
CA GLY A 73 -21.39 -9.54 -0.27
C GLY A 73 -20.14 -9.49 -1.15
N PHE A 74 -20.28 -9.00 -2.39
CA PHE A 74 -19.14 -8.74 -3.27
C PHE A 74 -18.14 -7.78 -2.63
N GLY A 75 -18.60 -6.64 -2.10
CA GLY A 75 -17.77 -5.66 -1.41
C GLY A 75 -17.01 -6.26 -0.21
N CYS A 76 -17.65 -7.15 0.54
CA CYS A 76 -17.06 -7.80 1.71
C CYS A 76 -15.99 -8.83 1.32
N VAL A 77 -16.26 -9.72 0.36
CA VAL A 77 -15.28 -10.72 -0.14
C VAL A 77 -14.12 -10.04 -0.83
N TRP A 78 -14.41 -9.03 -1.65
CA TRP A 78 -13.42 -8.21 -2.34
C TRP A 78 -12.54 -7.44 -1.37
N GLY A 79 -13.15 -6.77 -0.39
CA GLY A 79 -12.47 -6.06 0.68
C GLY A 79 -11.55 -6.97 1.49
N ALA A 80 -12.04 -8.16 1.88
CA ALA A 80 -11.24 -9.15 2.60
C ALA A 80 -10.03 -9.65 1.80
N SER A 81 -10.25 -9.92 0.51
CA SER A 81 -9.18 -10.34 -0.41
C SER A 81 -8.09 -9.27 -0.53
N MET A 82 -8.49 -8.00 -0.69
CA MET A 82 -7.57 -6.88 -0.75
C MET A 82 -6.85 -6.64 0.58
N TYR A 83 -7.57 -6.74 1.70
CA TYR A 83 -6.99 -6.64 3.03
C TYR A 83 -5.89 -7.68 3.24
N ALA A 84 -6.13 -8.94 2.88
CA ALA A 84 -5.16 -10.01 3.01
C ALA A 84 -3.90 -9.74 2.17
N LEU A 85 -4.05 -9.33 0.90
CA LEU A 85 -2.93 -9.05 0.00
C LEU A 85 -2.11 -7.83 0.45
N VAL A 86 -2.78 -6.75 0.84
CA VAL A 86 -2.13 -5.52 1.30
C VAL A 86 -1.40 -5.76 2.62
N ASN A 87 -2.03 -6.40 3.60
CA ASN A 87 -1.42 -6.66 4.90
C ASN A 87 -0.31 -7.71 4.85
N ARG A 88 -0.43 -8.73 4.00
CA ARG A 88 0.68 -9.65 3.75
C ARG A 88 1.93 -8.89 3.31
N SER A 89 1.78 -7.96 2.37
CA SER A 89 2.94 -7.17 1.94
C SER A 89 3.46 -6.22 3.03
N ARG A 90 2.58 -5.66 3.90
CA ARG A 90 2.98 -4.81 5.05
C ARG A 90 3.73 -5.59 6.12
N LEU A 91 3.31 -6.82 6.39
CA LEU A 91 4.01 -7.74 7.27
C LEU A 91 5.40 -8.07 6.73
N THR A 92 5.54 -8.30 5.42
CA THR A 92 6.87 -8.50 4.81
C THR A 92 7.77 -7.27 4.97
N SER A 93 7.24 -6.06 4.75
CA SER A 93 8.00 -4.82 5.00
C SER A 93 8.40 -4.68 6.46
N LEU A 94 7.51 -4.96 7.41
CA LEU A 94 7.81 -4.92 8.84
C LEU A 94 8.89 -5.94 9.22
N ARG A 95 8.88 -7.13 8.62
CA ARG A 95 9.89 -8.16 8.85
C ARG A 95 11.26 -7.74 8.34
N ILE A 96 11.32 -7.11 7.15
CA ILE A 96 12.55 -6.52 6.59
C ILE A 96 13.07 -5.41 7.50
N LEU A 97 12.20 -4.48 7.93
CA LEU A 97 12.55 -3.40 8.86
C LEU A 97 13.08 -3.90 10.21
N LYS A 98 12.54 -5.02 10.72
CA LYS A 98 12.92 -5.58 12.03
C LYS A 98 14.22 -6.39 11.98
N ASN A 99 14.54 -7.02 10.84
CA ASN A 99 15.64 -7.97 10.73
C ASN A 99 16.93 -7.39 10.12
N GLN A 100 16.90 -6.28 9.36
CA GLN A 100 18.11 -5.74 8.73
C GLN A 100 18.74 -4.60 9.55
N GLN A 101 20.06 -4.72 9.79
CA GLN A 101 20.90 -3.69 10.40
C GLN A 101 21.09 -2.49 9.46
N LEU A 102 21.32 -1.30 10.04
CA LEU A 102 21.48 -0.02 9.33
C LEU A 102 22.53 -0.03 8.19
N SER A 103 23.52 -0.93 8.22
CA SER A 103 24.54 -1.08 7.18
C SER A 103 24.01 -1.72 5.88
N GLN A 104 22.92 -2.48 5.93
CA GLN A 104 22.19 -3.00 4.74
C GLN A 104 21.01 -2.09 4.33
N SER A 105 20.92 -0.88 4.90
CA SER A 105 19.72 -0.04 4.83
C SER A 105 19.32 0.40 3.42
N LEU A 106 20.26 0.51 2.47
CA LEU A 106 19.97 0.97 1.11
C LEU A 106 19.28 -0.11 0.28
N GLU A 107 19.78 -1.35 0.31
CA GLU A 107 19.11 -2.50 -0.30
C GLU A 107 17.74 -2.76 0.36
N ALA A 108 17.68 -2.64 1.69
CA ALA A 108 16.43 -2.71 2.44
C ALA A 108 15.42 -1.66 1.95
N HIS A 109 15.87 -0.41 1.77
CA HIS A 109 15.02 0.68 1.26
C HIS A 109 14.54 0.43 -0.17
N GLN A 110 15.42 -0.08 -1.06
CA GLN A 110 15.03 -0.44 -2.42
C GLN A 110 13.98 -1.57 -2.44
N GLN A 111 14.13 -2.59 -1.58
CA GLN A 111 13.14 -3.65 -1.45
C GLN A 111 11.80 -3.14 -0.90
N LEU A 112 11.83 -2.23 0.07
CA LEU A 112 10.63 -1.59 0.61
C LEU A 112 9.91 -0.73 -0.44
N LEU A 113 10.64 0.04 -1.23
CA LEU A 113 10.10 0.81 -2.35
C LEU A 113 9.50 -0.08 -3.45
N ARG A 114 10.14 -1.22 -3.75
CA ARG A 114 9.57 -2.23 -4.68
C ARG A 114 8.27 -2.81 -4.15
N GLN A 115 8.20 -3.14 -2.86
CA GLN A 115 6.96 -3.62 -2.23
C GLN A 115 5.87 -2.54 -2.22
N GLU A 116 6.23 -1.27 -1.97
CA GLU A 116 5.29 -0.17 -2.04
C GLU A 116 4.75 0.06 -3.47
N LEU A 117 5.62 -0.03 -4.50
CA LEU A 117 5.18 0.00 -5.89
C LEU A 117 4.24 -1.14 -6.25
N TRP A 118 4.52 -2.35 -5.77
CA TRP A 118 3.64 -3.49 -5.97
C TRP A 118 2.29 -3.28 -5.29
N ARG A 119 2.25 -2.72 -4.07
CA ARG A 119 0.99 -2.34 -3.41
C ARG A 119 0.19 -1.35 -4.24
N TRP A 120 0.83 -0.28 -4.74
CA TRP A 120 0.11 0.70 -5.57
C TRP A 120 -0.37 0.10 -6.88
N ASP A 121 0.36 -0.83 -7.48
CA ASP A 121 -0.09 -1.56 -8.67
C ASP A 121 -1.30 -2.45 -8.38
N LEU A 122 -1.27 -3.17 -7.26
CA LEU A 122 -2.37 -3.99 -6.78
C LEU A 122 -3.60 -3.13 -6.50
N SER A 123 -3.44 -2.00 -5.80
CA SER A 123 -4.53 -1.06 -5.54
C SER A 123 -5.14 -0.51 -6.82
N ILE A 124 -4.34 -0.14 -7.83
CA ILE A 124 -4.87 0.35 -9.12
C ILE A 124 -5.68 -0.74 -9.83
N LYS A 125 -5.11 -1.95 -9.96
CA LYS A 125 -5.81 -3.09 -10.59
C LYS A 125 -7.10 -3.41 -9.85
N ALA A 126 -7.07 -3.37 -8.52
CA ALA A 126 -8.23 -3.63 -7.71
C ALA A 126 -9.31 -2.56 -7.86
N THR A 127 -8.94 -1.28 -7.88
CA THR A 127 -9.88 -0.19 -8.11
C THR A 127 -10.47 -0.25 -9.51
N LEU A 128 -9.71 -0.66 -10.52
CA LEU A 128 -10.24 -0.89 -11.88
C LEU A 128 -11.24 -2.04 -11.92
N LEU A 129 -10.96 -3.16 -11.25
CA LEU A 129 -11.88 -4.30 -11.21
C LEU A 129 -13.18 -3.92 -10.46
N PHE A 130 -13.06 -3.17 -9.36
CA PHE A 130 -14.21 -2.61 -8.65
C PHE A 130 -15.02 -1.64 -9.52
N ALA A 131 -14.34 -0.78 -10.29
CA ALA A 131 -14.99 0.12 -11.25
C ALA A 131 -15.81 -0.67 -12.29
N LEU A 132 -15.22 -1.75 -12.82
CA LEU A 132 -15.85 -2.59 -13.82
C LEU A 132 -17.11 -3.28 -13.25
N ALA A 133 -17.02 -3.81 -12.03
CA ALA A 133 -18.17 -4.37 -11.33
C ALA A 133 -19.27 -3.33 -11.07
N LEU A 134 -18.89 -2.09 -10.70
CA LEU A 134 -19.83 -0.99 -10.48
C LEU A 134 -20.54 -0.60 -11.79
N VAL A 135 -19.82 -0.49 -12.90
CA VAL A 135 -20.38 -0.21 -14.23
C VAL A 135 -21.35 -1.32 -14.65
N PHE A 136 -20.98 -2.58 -14.43
CA PHE A 136 -21.87 -3.71 -14.72
C PHE A 136 -23.17 -3.62 -13.91
N LEU A 137 -23.08 -3.30 -12.61
CA LEU A 137 -24.25 -3.14 -11.76
C LEU A 137 -25.15 -1.98 -12.25
N ILE A 138 -24.58 -0.85 -12.67
CA ILE A 138 -25.31 0.27 -13.27
C ILE A 138 -26.06 -0.18 -14.53
N LEU A 139 -25.39 -0.94 -15.42
CA LEU A 139 -26.01 -1.46 -16.65
C LEU A 139 -27.18 -2.40 -16.34
N VAL A 140 -27.03 -3.29 -15.34
CA VAL A 140 -28.11 -4.19 -14.91
C VAL A 140 -29.30 -3.40 -14.34
N GLN A 141 -29.05 -2.41 -13.48
CA GLN A 141 -30.12 -1.56 -12.93
C GLN A 141 -30.84 -0.75 -14.01
N TYR A 142 -30.10 -0.25 -15.00
CA TYR A 142 -30.65 0.47 -16.14
C TYR A 142 -31.55 -0.46 -17.00
N ALA A 143 -31.09 -1.69 -17.28
CA ALA A 143 -31.86 -2.68 -18.01
C ALA A 143 -33.12 -3.14 -17.25
N MET A 144 -33.08 -3.16 -15.91
CA MET A 144 -34.21 -3.52 -15.05
C MET A 144 -35.18 -2.36 -14.76
N SER A 145 -35.11 -1.25 -15.50
CA SER A 145 -36.04 -0.09 -15.41
C SER A 145 -36.06 0.62 -14.05
N SER A 146 -35.10 0.37 -13.15
CA SER A 146 -35.01 1.03 -11.85
C SER A 146 -34.11 2.25 -11.95
N ILE A 147 -34.69 3.43 -12.24
CA ILE A 147 -33.95 4.70 -12.36
C ILE A 147 -33.55 5.19 -10.95
N PHE A 148 -32.39 4.73 -10.46
CA PHE A 148 -31.71 5.35 -9.32
C PHE A 148 -30.23 5.60 -9.68
N LEU A 149 -30.01 6.64 -10.47
CA LEU A 149 -28.68 7.09 -10.93
C LEU A 149 -27.78 7.84 -9.92
N PRO A 150 -28.27 8.56 -8.88
CA PRO A 150 -27.40 9.53 -8.20
C PRO A 150 -26.29 8.89 -7.37
N ASN A 151 -26.58 7.79 -6.66
CA ASN A 151 -25.60 7.12 -5.80
C ASN A 151 -24.52 6.38 -6.59
N SER A 152 -24.86 5.84 -7.75
CA SER A 152 -23.95 5.08 -8.61
C SER A 152 -22.96 6.00 -9.34
N LEU A 153 -23.42 7.18 -9.77
CA LEU A 153 -22.57 8.25 -10.32
C LEU A 153 -21.57 8.77 -9.28
N LEU A 154 -22.00 8.95 -8.03
CA LEU A 154 -21.12 9.32 -6.93
C LEU A 154 -20.06 8.24 -6.68
N GLY A 155 -20.44 6.96 -6.73
CA GLY A 155 -19.50 5.84 -6.67
C GLY A 155 -18.42 5.87 -7.77
N LEU A 156 -18.81 6.15 -9.01
CA LEU A 156 -17.87 6.30 -10.14
C LEU A 156 -16.90 7.47 -9.92
N LEU A 157 -17.40 8.60 -9.41
CA LEU A 157 -16.58 9.77 -9.13
C LEU A 157 -15.53 9.48 -8.05
N VAL A 158 -15.94 8.81 -6.96
CA VAL A 158 -15.02 8.37 -5.90
C VAL A 158 -13.93 7.44 -6.46
N VAL A 159 -14.31 6.49 -7.30
CA VAL A 159 -13.37 5.57 -7.97
C VAL A 159 -12.37 6.32 -8.87
N ALA A 160 -12.83 7.32 -9.62
CA ALA A 160 -11.97 8.14 -10.47
C ALA A 160 -10.94 8.96 -9.68
N VAL A 161 -11.36 9.53 -8.54
CA VAL A 161 -10.47 10.24 -7.61
C VAL A 161 -9.43 9.27 -7.03
N LEU A 162 -9.86 8.10 -6.54
CA LEU A 162 -8.96 7.09 -5.98
C LEU A 162 -7.91 6.62 -6.99
N LEU A 163 -8.31 6.31 -8.23
CA LEU A 163 -7.38 5.92 -9.30
C LEU A 163 -6.33 6.99 -9.57
N SER A 164 -6.73 8.26 -9.59
CA SER A 164 -5.83 9.39 -9.82
C SER A 164 -4.81 9.53 -8.68
N VAL A 165 -5.28 9.41 -7.43
CA VAL A 165 -4.42 9.44 -6.24
C VAL A 165 -3.42 8.27 -6.25
N PHE A 166 -3.87 7.05 -6.57
CA PHE A 166 -2.99 5.88 -6.61
C PHE A 166 -1.95 5.97 -7.73
N LYS A 167 -2.34 6.46 -8.92
CA LYS A 167 -1.40 6.72 -10.01
C LYS A 167 -0.37 7.79 -9.63
N ALA A 168 -0.77 8.87 -8.97
CA ALA A 168 0.13 9.92 -8.51
C ALA A 168 1.14 9.40 -7.47
N LYS A 169 0.68 8.61 -6.49
CA LYS A 169 1.57 7.99 -5.49
C LYS A 169 2.53 6.98 -6.11
N LYS A 170 2.07 6.15 -7.06
CA LYS A 170 2.93 5.23 -7.83
C LYS A 170 4.02 5.97 -8.60
N ARG A 171 3.69 7.09 -9.25
CA ARG A 171 4.68 7.93 -9.97
C ARG A 171 5.76 8.47 -9.02
N ARG A 172 5.37 9.00 -7.86
CA ARG A 172 6.32 9.50 -6.85
C ARG A 172 7.23 8.39 -6.33
N ALA A 173 6.69 7.21 -6.02
CA ALA A 173 7.48 6.07 -5.57
C ALA A 173 8.48 5.59 -6.64
N ARG A 174 8.10 5.61 -7.93
CA ARG A 174 9.02 5.29 -9.04
C ARG A 174 10.15 6.33 -9.18
N GLN A 175 9.83 7.61 -9.04
CA GLN A 175 10.84 8.67 -9.12
C GLN A 175 11.88 8.53 -8.00
N VAL A 176 11.43 8.25 -6.77
CA VAL A 176 12.31 8.04 -5.62
C VAL A 176 13.18 6.78 -5.81
N LEU A 177 12.61 5.68 -6.33
CA LEU A 177 13.38 4.48 -6.64
C LEU A 177 14.45 4.75 -7.70
N LYS A 178 14.12 5.53 -8.74
CA LYS A 178 15.05 5.86 -9.82
C LYS A 178 16.25 6.67 -9.31
N THR A 179 16.02 7.68 -8.46
CA THR A 179 17.11 8.46 -7.83
C THR A 179 17.91 7.70 -6.77
N LEU A 180 17.47 6.51 -6.34
CA LEU A 180 18.18 5.64 -5.39
C LEU A 180 18.93 4.49 -6.09
N SER A 181 18.73 4.30 -7.40
CA SER A 181 19.38 3.28 -8.22
C SER A 181 20.39 3.84 -9.21
N GLU A 182 20.29 5.14 -9.51
CA GLU A 182 21.31 5.95 -10.20
C GLU A 182 22.26 6.54 -9.18
#